data_AF-A0A353Y2V6-F1
#
_entry.id   AF-A0A353Y2V6-F1
#
_cell.length_a   1.000
_cell.length_b   1.000
_cell.length_c   1.000
_cell.angle_alpha   90.00
_cell.angle_beta   90.00
_cell.angle_gamma   90.00
#
_symmetry.space_group_name_H-M   'P 1'
#
loop_
_entity.id
_entity.type
_entity.pdbx_description
1 polymer ?
#
loop_
_entity_poly.entity_id
_entity_poly.type
_entity_poly.pdbx_seq_one_letter_code
_entity_poly.pdbx_strand_id
1 'polypeptide(L)'
;MLFRTFAVHIALGVTNQLMRESLARKVPYVLTAVVLLLAFAAVWQFPKLDQLNLIGGFLAGVSGALAFIWLVAAYQVQSHELRLQREELKLQRASLDAQREELRKMGKYAALEQIAKLLAQFEDSLTKSAEGMPKTVAELPLAITNAMGSWKQMLESSDDQLVHTLHMEWQRTLGPAQEFLARVVSAVELYEEATGIRVLNRSKTPAATIYGSTEALSTVPFVRNYAGTAHLVAVELFLFEPGLDAISLRGLEATNRLMPGVVKEDALAALREKVNARERSSAK
;
A
#
# COMPACT_ATOMS: atom_id res chain seq x y z
N MET A 1 -46.67 14.60 3.06
CA MET A 1 -47.36 14.78 1.76
C MET A 1 -46.44 14.64 0.54
N LEU A 2 -45.19 15.12 0.58
CA LEU A 2 -44.24 15.06 -0.56
C LEU A 2 -43.84 13.65 -1.05
N PHE A 3 -43.79 12.65 -0.16
CA PHE A 3 -43.43 11.26 -0.53
C PHE A 3 -44.48 10.55 -1.42
N ARG A 4 -45.76 10.93 -1.29
CA ARG A 4 -46.86 10.33 -2.08
C ARG A 4 -46.84 10.83 -3.52
N THR A 5 -46.49 12.09 -3.75
CA THR A 5 -46.41 12.68 -5.09
C THR A 5 -45.21 12.16 -5.87
N PHE A 6 -44.08 11.90 -5.20
CA PHE A 6 -42.88 11.34 -5.83
C PHE A 6 -43.06 9.88 -6.27
N ALA A 7 -43.72 9.06 -5.44
CA ALA A 7 -44.02 7.66 -5.78
C ALA A 7 -44.99 7.52 -6.98
N VAL A 8 -45.97 8.42 -7.10
CA VAL A 8 -46.93 8.42 -8.21
C VAL A 8 -46.28 8.81 -9.55
N HIS A 9 -45.32 9.74 -9.54
CA HIS A 9 -44.59 10.13 -10.75
C HIS A 9 -43.65 9.02 -11.25
N ILE A 10 -42.98 8.30 -10.34
CA ILE A 10 -42.14 7.14 -10.72
C ILE A 10 -43.01 6.00 -11.28
N ALA A 11 -44.14 5.70 -10.64
CA ALA A 11 -45.04 4.64 -11.09
C ALA A 11 -45.68 4.92 -12.48
N LEU A 12 -46.04 6.18 -12.75
CA LEU A 12 -46.57 6.61 -14.06
C LEU A 12 -45.48 6.63 -15.16
N GLY A 13 -44.24 6.98 -14.81
CA GLY A 13 -43.10 6.92 -15.74
C GLY A 13 -42.77 5.49 -16.16
N VAL A 14 -42.72 4.57 -15.20
CA VAL A 14 -42.41 3.15 -15.43
C VAL A 14 -43.49 2.45 -16.26
N THR A 15 -44.77 2.72 -15.99
CA THR A 15 -45.89 2.12 -16.74
C THR A 15 -45.94 2.57 -18.20
N ASN A 16 -45.65 3.84 -18.48
CA ASN A 16 -45.64 4.36 -19.85
C ASN A 16 -44.44 3.83 -20.66
N GLN A 17 -43.30 3.62 -20.00
CA GLN A 17 -42.10 3.04 -20.61
C GLN A 17 -42.31 1.55 -20.96
N LEU A 18 -42.91 0.77 -20.06
CA LEU A 18 -43.27 -0.63 -20.28
C LEU A 18 -44.30 -0.81 -21.41
N MET A 19 -45.29 0.10 -21.51
CA MET A 19 -46.29 0.05 -22.59
C MET A 19 -45.67 0.33 -23.97
N ARG A 20 -44.70 1.25 -24.04
CA ARG A 20 -44.01 1.60 -25.30
C ARG A 20 -43.09 0.48 -25.79
N GLU A 21 -42.42 -0.22 -24.88
CA GLU A 21 -41.57 -1.39 -25.19
C GLU A 21 -42.40 -2.62 -25.60
N SER A 22 -43.59 -2.79 -25.02
CA SER A 22 -44.59 -3.78 -25.41
C SER A 22 -45.09 -3.55 -26.85
N LEU A 23 -45.40 -2.30 -27.20
CA LEU A 23 -45.82 -1.95 -28.54
C LEU A 23 -44.69 -2.14 -29.56
N ALA A 24 -43.48 -1.65 -29.27
CA ALA A 24 -42.33 -1.73 -30.18
C ALA A 24 -41.95 -3.17 -30.55
N ARG A 25 -42.09 -4.12 -29.62
CA ARG A 25 -41.88 -5.56 -29.89
C ARG A 25 -42.87 -6.15 -30.88
N LYS A 26 -44.10 -5.63 -30.95
CA LYS A 26 -45.18 -6.14 -31.82
C LYS A 26 -45.16 -5.52 -33.22
N VAL A 27 -44.56 -4.34 -33.38
CA VAL A 27 -44.45 -3.62 -34.67
C VAL A 27 -43.91 -4.48 -35.83
N PRO A 28 -42.79 -5.20 -35.71
CA PRO A 28 -42.27 -6.00 -36.84
C PRO A 28 -43.20 -7.15 -37.21
N TYR A 29 -43.91 -7.75 -36.25
CA TYR A 29 -44.90 -8.81 -36.52
C TYR A 29 -46.14 -8.26 -37.24
N VAL A 30 -46.63 -7.08 -36.83
CA VAL A 30 -47.75 -6.40 -37.49
C VAL A 30 -47.37 -6.00 -38.92
N LEU A 31 -46.19 -5.41 -39.12
CA LEU A 31 -45.69 -5.05 -40.45
C LEU A 31 -45.48 -6.28 -41.34
N THR A 32 -44.96 -7.37 -40.79
CA THR A 32 -44.83 -8.66 -41.50
C THR A 32 -46.20 -9.19 -41.93
N ALA A 33 -47.21 -9.16 -41.05
CA ALA A 33 -48.56 -9.59 -41.37
C ALA A 33 -49.20 -8.72 -42.47
N VAL A 34 -48.98 -7.40 -42.43
CA VAL A 34 -49.45 -6.47 -43.49
C VAL A 34 -48.78 -6.78 -44.83
N VAL A 35 -47.46 -6.98 -44.85
CA VAL A 35 -46.73 -7.34 -46.09
C VAL A 35 -47.23 -8.67 -46.66
N LEU A 36 -47.49 -9.67 -45.82
CA LEU A 36 -48.03 -10.96 -46.24
C LEU A 36 -49.47 -10.85 -46.76
N LEU A 37 -50.33 -10.05 -46.12
CA LEU A 37 -51.69 -9.80 -46.58
C LEU A 37 -51.73 -9.05 -47.91
N LEU A 38 -50.87 -8.05 -48.10
CA LEU A 38 -50.73 -7.32 -49.36
C LEU A 38 -50.20 -8.23 -50.47
N ALA A 39 -49.23 -9.10 -50.15
CA ALA A 39 -48.73 -10.09 -51.09
C ALA A 39 -49.82 -11.08 -51.51
N PHE A 40 -50.61 -11.58 -50.55
CA PHE A 40 -51.73 -12.47 -50.82
C PHE A 40 -52.82 -11.78 -51.67
N ALA A 41 -53.19 -10.55 -51.33
CA ALA A 41 -54.15 -9.75 -52.10
C ALA A 41 -53.67 -9.48 -53.53
N ALA A 42 -52.37 -9.21 -53.72
CA ALA A 42 -51.79 -9.02 -55.06
C ALA A 42 -51.86 -10.28 -55.91
N VAL A 43 -51.57 -11.45 -55.35
CA VAL A 43 -51.70 -12.74 -56.06
C VAL A 43 -53.16 -13.03 -56.41
N TRP A 44 -54.10 -12.72 -55.52
CA TRP A 44 -55.54 -12.89 -55.76
C TRP A 44 -56.08 -11.95 -56.84
N GLN A 45 -55.63 -10.68 -56.84
CA GLN A 45 -56.10 -9.65 -57.75
C GLN A 45 -55.48 -9.77 -59.16
N PHE A 46 -54.30 -10.36 -59.28
CA PHE A 46 -53.57 -10.53 -60.54
C PHE A 46 -53.27 -12.02 -60.83
N PRO A 47 -54.30 -12.81 -61.21
CA PRO A 47 -54.17 -14.25 -61.41
C PRO A 47 -53.32 -14.65 -62.63
N LYS A 48 -52.92 -13.70 -63.49
CA LYS A 48 -52.10 -13.93 -64.70
C LYS A 48 -50.60 -13.68 -64.46
N LEU A 49 -50.07 -14.15 -63.35
CA LEU A 49 -48.62 -14.17 -63.08
C LEU A 49 -47.94 -15.35 -63.82
N ASP A 50 -48.29 -15.58 -65.10
CA ASP A 50 -47.90 -16.81 -65.82
C ASP A 50 -46.45 -16.76 -66.36
N GLN A 51 -45.79 -15.60 -66.28
CA GLN A 51 -44.38 -15.47 -66.63
C GLN A 51 -43.51 -15.71 -65.40
N LEU A 52 -42.67 -16.75 -65.47
CA LEU A 52 -41.71 -17.15 -64.43
C LEU A 52 -40.87 -15.97 -63.88
N ASN A 53 -40.56 -14.99 -64.73
CA ASN A 53 -39.80 -13.79 -64.38
C ASN A 53 -40.58 -12.82 -63.45
N LEU A 54 -41.91 -12.70 -63.63
CA LEU A 54 -42.77 -11.85 -62.80
C LEU A 54 -42.99 -12.46 -61.41
N ILE A 55 -43.11 -13.79 -61.33
CA ILE A 55 -43.16 -14.50 -60.04
C ILE A 55 -41.86 -14.29 -59.26
N GLY A 56 -40.71 -14.44 -59.93
CA GLY A 56 -39.39 -14.20 -59.32
C GLY A 56 -39.22 -12.78 -58.80
N GLY A 57 -39.60 -11.77 -59.60
CA GLY A 57 -39.54 -10.36 -59.19
C GLY A 57 -40.46 -10.03 -58.01
N PHE A 58 -41.66 -10.60 -57.98
CA PHE A 58 -42.61 -10.43 -56.88
C PHE A 58 -42.10 -11.08 -55.58
N LEU A 59 -41.65 -12.33 -55.64
CA LEU A 59 -41.07 -13.04 -54.49
C LEU A 59 -39.83 -12.34 -53.94
N ALA A 60 -38.98 -11.80 -54.82
CA ALA A 60 -37.82 -11.02 -54.43
C ALA A 60 -38.22 -9.72 -53.71
N GLY A 61 -39.25 -9.02 -54.19
CA GLY A 61 -39.79 -7.81 -53.56
C GLY A 61 -40.37 -8.07 -52.17
N VAL A 62 -41.22 -9.09 -52.03
CA VAL A 62 -41.81 -9.49 -50.73
C VAL A 62 -40.72 -9.92 -49.75
N SER A 63 -39.75 -10.72 -50.21
CA SER A 63 -38.61 -11.17 -49.40
C SER A 63 -37.73 -10.00 -48.95
N GLY A 64 -37.48 -9.03 -49.84
CA GLY A 64 -36.73 -7.81 -49.52
C GLY A 64 -37.42 -6.94 -48.47
N ALA A 65 -38.74 -6.74 -48.59
CA ALA A 65 -39.52 -5.99 -47.60
C ALA A 65 -39.51 -6.67 -46.22
N LEU A 66 -39.68 -8.00 -46.18
CA LEU A 66 -39.60 -8.78 -44.96
C LEU A 66 -38.21 -8.71 -44.32
N ALA A 67 -37.14 -8.88 -45.11
CA ALA A 67 -35.77 -8.77 -44.63
C ALA A 67 -35.50 -7.38 -44.02
N PHE A 68 -35.99 -6.30 -44.65
CA PHE A 68 -35.82 -4.95 -44.14
C PHE A 68 -36.53 -4.71 -42.80
N ILE A 69 -37.77 -5.19 -42.63
CA ILE A 69 -38.52 -5.08 -41.36
C ILE A 69 -37.74 -5.75 -40.22
N TRP A 70 -37.25 -6.97 -40.45
CA TRP A 70 -36.51 -7.73 -39.44
C TRP A 70 -35.12 -7.15 -39.17
N LEU A 71 -34.45 -6.58 -40.19
CA LEU A 71 -33.17 -5.87 -40.02
C LEU A 71 -33.32 -4.67 -39.07
N VAL A 72 -34.34 -3.83 -39.28
CA VAL A 72 -34.60 -2.68 -38.41
C VAL A 72 -34.97 -3.12 -37.00
N ALA A 73 -35.77 -4.17 -36.86
CA ALA A 73 -36.13 -4.73 -35.56
C ALA A 73 -34.90 -5.24 -34.80
N ALA A 74 -34.02 -6.00 -35.47
CA ALA A 74 -32.78 -6.50 -34.90
C ALA A 74 -31.86 -5.34 -34.47
N TYR A 75 -31.73 -4.29 -35.29
CA TYR A 75 -30.96 -3.10 -34.95
C TYR A 75 -31.49 -2.38 -33.70
N GLN A 76 -32.81 -2.25 -33.56
CA GLN A 76 -33.42 -1.63 -32.38
C GLN A 76 -33.13 -2.45 -31.10
N VAL A 77 -33.31 -3.76 -31.15
CA VAL A 77 -33.00 -4.66 -30.02
C VAL A 77 -31.52 -4.57 -29.66
N GLN A 78 -30.63 -4.68 -30.64
CA GLN A 78 -29.19 -4.58 -30.44
C GLN A 78 -28.77 -3.23 -29.86
N SER A 79 -29.39 -2.12 -30.29
CA SER A 79 -29.10 -0.79 -29.74
C SER A 79 -29.53 -0.65 -28.28
N HIS A 80 -30.64 -1.29 -27.90
CA HIS A 80 -31.13 -1.30 -26.54
C HIS A 80 -30.24 -2.14 -25.63
N GLU A 81 -29.85 -3.33 -26.07
CA GLU A 81 -28.91 -4.21 -25.37
C GLU A 81 -27.56 -3.51 -25.15
N LEU A 82 -27.00 -2.85 -26.18
CA LEU A 82 -25.76 -2.08 -26.04
C LEU A 82 -25.90 -0.93 -25.03
N ARG A 83 -27.06 -0.29 -24.96
CA ARG A 83 -27.31 0.76 -23.96
C ARG A 83 -27.31 0.18 -22.55
N LEU A 84 -28.00 -0.94 -22.34
CA LEU A 84 -28.04 -1.64 -21.06
C LEU A 84 -26.63 -2.12 -20.65
N GLN A 85 -25.87 -2.72 -21.57
CA GLN A 85 -24.48 -3.13 -21.31
C GLN A 85 -23.60 -1.95 -20.90
N ARG A 86 -23.75 -0.77 -21.53
CA ARG A 86 -23.01 0.43 -21.13
C ARG A 86 -23.37 0.91 -19.73
N GLU A 87 -24.63 0.77 -19.34
CA GLU A 87 -25.12 1.11 -18.01
C GLU A 87 -24.58 0.14 -16.96
N GLU A 88 -24.63 -1.17 -17.23
CA GLU A 88 -24.02 -2.20 -16.39
C GLU A 88 -22.51 -1.99 -16.22
N LEU A 89 -21.78 -1.70 -17.31
CA LEU A 89 -20.35 -1.40 -17.24
C LEU A 89 -20.06 -0.14 -16.42
N LYS A 90 -20.92 0.88 -16.47
CA LYS A 90 -20.79 2.06 -15.61
C LYS A 90 -20.96 1.70 -14.14
N LEU A 91 -21.98 0.90 -13.80
CA LEU A 91 -22.22 0.44 -12.43
C LEU A 91 -21.07 -0.44 -11.93
N GLN A 92 -20.54 -1.34 -12.76
CA GLN A 92 -19.39 -2.17 -12.44
C GLN A 92 -18.12 -1.34 -12.20
N ARG A 93 -17.87 -0.29 -12.98
CA ARG A 93 -16.74 0.61 -12.73
C ARG A 93 -16.88 1.34 -11.40
N ALA A 94 -18.08 1.86 -11.11
CA ALA A 94 -18.36 2.53 -9.85
C ALA A 94 -18.17 1.58 -8.64
N SER A 95 -18.60 0.32 -8.76
CA SER A 95 -18.40 -0.67 -7.68
C SER A 95 -16.92 -1.05 -7.52
N LEU A 96 -16.17 -1.20 -8.60
CA LEU A 96 -14.71 -1.46 -8.55
C LEU A 96 -13.96 -0.28 -7.92
N ASP A 97 -14.33 0.95 -8.23
CA ASP A 97 -13.71 2.13 -7.63
C ASP A 97 -14.02 2.23 -6.12
N ALA A 98 -15.24 1.90 -5.70
CA ALA A 98 -15.59 1.80 -4.29
C ALA A 98 -14.80 0.69 -3.57
N GLN A 99 -14.67 -0.51 -4.19
CA GLN A 99 -13.88 -1.61 -3.65
C GLN A 99 -12.40 -1.25 -3.51
N ARG A 100 -11.82 -0.55 -4.49
CA ARG A 100 -10.43 -0.07 -4.43
C ARG A 100 -10.22 0.86 -3.24
N GLU A 101 -11.15 1.78 -2.99
CA GLU A 101 -11.04 2.69 -1.85
C GLU A 101 -11.18 1.96 -0.51
N GLU A 102 -12.07 0.97 -0.41
CA GLU A 102 -12.17 0.11 0.78
C GLU A 102 -10.89 -0.70 1.01
N LEU A 103 -10.34 -1.33 -0.03
CA LEU A 103 -9.07 -2.06 0.05
C LEU A 103 -7.93 -1.14 0.48
N ARG A 104 -7.87 0.10 -0.02
CA ARG A 104 -6.87 1.09 0.39
C ARG A 104 -7.00 1.44 1.87
N LYS A 105 -8.23 1.62 2.37
CA LYS A 105 -8.48 1.84 3.80
C LYS A 105 -8.07 0.63 4.65
N MET A 106 -8.43 -0.59 4.23
CA MET A 106 -8.03 -1.82 4.91
C MET A 106 -6.51 -1.97 4.96
N GLY A 107 -5.81 -1.72 3.85
CA GLY A 107 -4.35 -1.73 3.79
C GLY A 107 -3.72 -0.75 4.79
N LYS A 108 -4.28 0.47 4.89
CA LYS A 108 -3.83 1.45 5.89
C LYS A 108 -4.04 0.97 7.33
N TYR A 109 -5.18 0.36 7.66
CA TYR A 109 -5.42 -0.17 9.00
C TYR A 109 -4.51 -1.36 9.32
N ALA A 110 -4.31 -2.26 8.36
CA ALA A 110 -3.41 -3.40 8.51
C ALA A 110 -1.96 -2.96 8.76
N ALA A 111 -1.48 -1.95 8.02
CA ALA A 111 -0.16 -1.35 8.24
C ALA A 111 -0.04 -0.77 9.66
N LEU A 112 -1.05 -0.04 10.12
CA LEU A 112 -1.09 0.52 11.47
C LEU A 112 -1.07 -0.55 12.56
N GLU A 113 -1.82 -1.64 12.38
CA GLU A 113 -1.81 -2.79 13.29
C GLU A 113 -0.44 -3.48 13.31
N GLN A 114 0.17 -3.67 12.15
CA GLN A 114 1.51 -4.25 12.02
C GLN A 114 2.58 -3.38 12.69
N ILE A 115 2.49 -2.05 12.56
CA ILE A 115 3.36 -1.09 13.27
C ILE A 115 3.23 -1.26 14.78
N ALA A 116 2.00 -1.26 15.30
CA ALA A 116 1.73 -1.41 16.72
C ALA A 116 2.30 -2.74 17.25
N LYS A 117 2.09 -3.83 16.50
CA LYS A 117 2.61 -5.16 16.83
C LYS A 117 4.14 -5.21 16.84
N LEU A 118 4.80 -4.60 15.85
CA LEU A 118 6.25 -4.60 15.71
C LEU A 118 6.94 -3.93 16.91
N LEU A 119 6.39 -2.80 17.36
CA LEU A 119 6.90 -2.05 18.52
C LEU A 119 6.59 -2.78 19.83
N ALA A 120 5.38 -3.32 19.99
CA ALA A 120 4.98 -4.09 21.17
C ALA A 120 5.80 -5.38 21.32
N GLN A 121 6.09 -6.08 20.23
CA GLN A 121 6.94 -7.28 20.24
C GLN A 121 8.38 -6.97 20.68
N PHE A 122 8.90 -5.81 20.29
CA PHE A 122 10.22 -5.38 20.75
C PHE A 122 10.22 -5.09 22.24
N GLU A 123 9.22 -4.37 22.73
CA GLU A 123 9.05 -4.10 24.16
C GLU A 123 8.92 -5.40 24.98
N ASP A 124 8.12 -6.36 24.51
CA ASP A 124 8.03 -7.69 25.13
C ASP A 124 9.39 -8.42 25.12
N SER A 125 10.19 -8.29 24.06
CA SER A 125 11.53 -8.88 24.02
C SER A 125 12.49 -8.25 25.05
N LEU A 126 12.37 -6.95 25.31
CA LEU A 126 13.13 -6.27 26.36
C LEU A 126 12.75 -6.78 27.75
N THR A 127 11.45 -7.00 28.03
CA THR A 127 11.02 -7.51 29.34
C THR A 127 11.58 -8.91 29.63
N LYS A 128 11.77 -9.72 28.58
CA LYS A 128 12.31 -11.09 28.65
C LYS A 128 13.84 -11.16 28.55
N SER A 129 14.52 -10.02 28.40
CA SER A 129 15.97 -9.96 28.32
C SER A 129 16.64 -10.50 29.60
N ALA A 130 17.91 -10.89 29.52
CA ALA A 130 18.72 -11.28 30.68
C ALA A 130 18.86 -10.16 31.73
N GLU A 131 19.27 -10.52 32.94
CA GLU A 131 19.53 -9.57 34.03
C GLU A 131 20.61 -8.54 33.64
N GLY A 132 20.44 -7.29 34.09
CA GLY A 132 21.33 -6.17 33.75
C GLY A 132 21.06 -5.51 32.39
N MET A 133 20.15 -6.05 31.57
CA MET A 133 19.67 -5.36 30.36
C MET A 133 18.43 -4.49 30.63
N PRO A 134 18.23 -3.42 29.85
CA PRO A 134 17.02 -2.59 29.91
C PRO A 134 15.75 -3.44 29.75
N LYS A 135 14.76 -3.23 30.62
CA LYS A 135 13.50 -3.99 30.63
C LYS A 135 12.39 -3.30 29.86
N THR A 136 12.51 -1.99 29.69
CA THR A 136 11.54 -1.19 28.95
C THR A 136 12.26 -0.31 27.94
N VAL A 137 11.54 0.09 26.89
CA VAL A 137 12.07 1.03 25.89
C VAL A 137 12.47 2.35 26.56
N ALA A 138 11.69 2.80 27.56
CA ALA A 138 11.92 4.04 28.31
C ALA A 138 13.24 4.05 29.11
N GLU A 139 13.78 2.89 29.47
CA GLU A 139 15.06 2.78 30.18
C GLU A 139 16.27 2.90 29.25
N LEU A 140 16.10 2.73 27.93
CA LEU A 140 17.22 2.70 26.97
C LEU A 140 18.12 3.94 27.03
N PRO A 141 17.60 5.19 27.02
CA PRO A 141 18.48 6.37 27.07
C PRO A 141 19.36 6.39 28.33
N LEU A 142 18.75 6.16 29.50
CA LEU A 142 19.49 6.15 30.76
C LEU A 142 20.51 5.01 30.81
N ALA A 143 20.15 3.83 30.29
CA ALA A 143 21.05 2.69 30.23
C ALA A 143 22.27 2.97 29.35
N ILE A 144 22.08 3.61 28.18
CA ILE A 144 23.15 4.03 27.29
C ILE A 144 24.06 5.03 28.01
N THR A 145 23.48 6.09 28.58
CA THR A 145 24.23 7.11 29.33
C THR A 145 25.05 6.49 30.47
N ASN A 146 24.46 5.57 31.24
CA ASN A 146 25.18 4.88 32.32
C ASN A 146 26.32 4.01 31.78
N ALA A 147 26.09 3.28 30.69
CA ALA A 147 27.09 2.44 30.07
C ALA A 147 28.24 3.26 29.43
N MET A 148 28.02 4.54 29.10
CA MET A 148 29.09 5.46 28.69
C MET A 148 30.11 5.74 29.82
N GLY A 149 29.75 5.51 31.08
CA GLY A 149 30.66 5.71 32.22
C GLY A 149 31.93 4.85 32.18
N SER A 150 31.90 3.70 31.49
CA SER A 150 33.06 2.82 31.34
C SER A 150 33.96 3.18 30.15
N TRP A 151 33.57 4.14 29.31
CA TRP A 151 34.30 4.46 28.07
C TRP A 151 35.75 4.88 28.33
N LYS A 152 35.98 5.70 29.36
CA LYS A 152 37.34 6.13 29.71
C LYS A 152 38.23 4.93 30.02
N GLN A 153 37.74 3.98 30.82
CA GLN A 153 38.49 2.77 31.17
C GLN A 153 38.76 1.91 29.93
N MET A 154 37.80 1.79 29.02
CA MET A 154 37.99 1.07 27.74
C MET A 154 39.04 1.72 26.83
N LEU A 155 39.12 3.05 26.79
CA LEU A 155 40.04 3.77 25.90
C LEU A 155 41.48 3.81 26.43
N GLU A 156 41.63 3.93 27.76
CA GLU A 156 42.91 4.19 28.43
C GLU A 156 43.56 2.92 29.02
N SER A 157 42.80 1.86 29.31
CA SER A 157 43.35 0.64 29.90
C SER A 157 44.29 -0.10 28.93
N SER A 158 45.38 -0.64 29.47
CA SER A 158 46.27 -1.57 28.78
C SER A 158 45.89 -3.04 29.00
N ASP A 159 44.92 -3.32 29.87
CA ASP A 159 44.43 -4.68 30.14
C ASP A 159 43.34 -5.07 29.12
N ASP A 160 43.72 -5.89 28.14
CA ASP A 160 42.82 -6.36 27.08
C ASP A 160 41.63 -7.17 27.64
N GLN A 161 41.79 -7.90 28.75
CA GLN A 161 40.71 -8.69 29.36
C GLN A 161 39.64 -7.76 29.96
N LEU A 162 40.07 -6.70 30.64
CA LEU A 162 39.18 -5.66 31.15
C LEU A 162 38.45 -4.95 30.01
N VAL A 163 39.19 -4.52 28.98
CA VAL A 163 38.61 -3.82 27.80
C VAL A 163 37.57 -4.71 27.10
N HIS A 164 37.89 -5.98 26.88
CA HIS A 164 36.94 -6.93 26.28
C HIS A 164 35.68 -7.09 27.14
N THR A 165 35.82 -7.23 28.46
CA THR A 165 34.69 -7.38 29.37
C THR A 165 33.77 -6.15 29.35
N LEU A 166 34.33 -4.95 29.51
CA LEU A 166 33.58 -3.69 29.45
C LEU A 166 32.94 -3.46 28.09
N HIS A 167 33.62 -3.86 27.01
CA HIS A 167 33.08 -3.78 25.67
C HIS A 167 31.86 -4.69 25.48
N MET A 168 31.92 -5.93 25.97
CA MET A 168 30.79 -6.86 25.91
C MET A 168 29.59 -6.35 26.73
N GLU A 169 29.83 -5.74 27.90
CA GLU A 169 28.78 -5.08 28.68
C GLU A 169 28.16 -3.90 27.92
N TRP A 170 28.99 -3.06 27.29
CA TRP A 170 28.53 -1.98 26.43
C TRP A 170 27.65 -2.48 25.27
N GLN A 171 28.03 -3.57 24.60
CA GLN A 171 27.24 -4.16 23.52
C GLN A 171 25.86 -4.65 23.96
N ARG A 172 25.71 -5.11 25.21
CA ARG A 172 24.40 -5.53 25.76
C ARG A 172 23.39 -4.40 25.84
N THR A 173 23.85 -3.14 25.95
CA THR A 173 22.98 -1.96 25.95
C THR A 173 22.88 -1.34 24.56
N LEU A 174 23.99 -1.26 23.81
CA LEU A 174 24.01 -0.67 22.47
C LEU A 174 23.16 -1.45 21.47
N GLY A 175 23.21 -2.78 21.50
CA GLY A 175 22.46 -3.64 20.56
C GLY A 175 20.96 -3.37 20.59
N PRO A 176 20.28 -3.51 21.76
CA PRO A 176 18.86 -3.21 21.88
C PRO A 176 18.50 -1.77 21.49
N ALA A 177 19.35 -0.79 21.81
CA ALA A 177 19.14 0.60 21.41
C ALA A 177 19.14 0.79 19.89
N GLN A 178 20.09 0.18 19.19
CA GLN A 178 20.15 0.23 17.73
C GLN A 178 18.97 -0.51 17.08
N GLU A 179 18.59 -1.68 17.62
CA GLU A 179 17.43 -2.42 17.15
C GLU A 179 16.14 -1.62 17.34
N PHE A 180 15.97 -0.97 18.50
CA PHE A 180 14.83 -0.09 18.76
C PHE A 180 14.69 0.99 17.70
N LEU A 181 15.76 1.74 17.41
CA LEU A 181 15.73 2.79 16.41
C LEU A 181 15.45 2.23 15.01
N ALA A 182 16.05 1.09 14.65
CA ALA A 182 15.77 0.43 13.37
C ALA A 182 14.29 0.04 13.24
N ARG A 183 13.69 -0.49 14.31
CA ARG A 183 12.27 -0.83 14.35
C ARG A 183 11.36 0.38 14.25
N VAL A 184 11.71 1.50 14.89
CA VAL A 184 10.98 2.77 14.72
C VAL A 184 11.08 3.26 13.28
N VAL A 185 12.27 3.19 12.65
CA VAL A 185 12.42 3.54 11.22
C VAL A 185 11.53 2.67 10.35
N SER A 186 11.60 1.34 10.49
CA SER A 186 10.77 0.41 9.69
C SER A 186 9.27 0.61 9.92
N ALA A 187 8.86 0.92 11.16
CA ALA A 187 7.47 1.25 11.46
C ALA A 187 7.01 2.51 10.71
N VAL A 188 7.85 3.54 10.67
CA VAL A 188 7.52 4.77 9.93
C VAL A 188 7.54 4.53 8.42
N GLU A 189 8.49 3.74 7.90
CA GLU A 189 8.52 3.38 6.48
C GLU A 189 7.24 2.65 6.03
N LEU A 190 6.75 1.71 6.84
CA LEU A 190 5.48 1.02 6.59
C LEU A 190 4.29 2.00 6.60
N TYR A 191 4.33 3.01 7.46
CA TYR A 191 3.34 4.10 7.46
C TYR A 191 3.44 4.97 6.19
N GLU A 192 4.65 5.35 5.77
CA GLU A 192 4.87 6.13 4.55
C GLU A 192 4.34 5.38 3.33
N GLU A 193 4.60 4.08 3.23
CA GLU A 193 4.13 3.24 2.14
C GLU A 193 2.60 3.13 2.11
N ALA A 194 1.98 2.89 3.27
CA ALA A 194 0.53 2.71 3.35
C ALA A 194 -0.26 4.01 3.15
N THR A 195 0.33 5.16 3.45
CA THR A 195 -0.35 6.47 3.39
C THR A 195 0.08 7.36 2.23
N GLY A 196 1.25 7.11 1.65
CA GLY A 196 1.91 8.00 0.71
C GLY A 196 2.48 9.29 1.34
N ILE A 197 2.42 9.44 2.67
CA ILE A 197 2.91 10.62 3.39
C ILE A 197 4.35 10.37 3.78
N ARG A 198 5.27 11.24 3.33
CA ARG A 198 6.69 11.16 3.68
C ARG A 198 6.95 11.85 5.01
N VAL A 199 7.64 11.16 5.91
CA VAL A 199 7.95 11.54 7.28
C VAL A 199 9.47 11.52 7.53
N LEU A 200 10.19 10.51 7.02
CA LEU A 200 11.59 10.29 7.33
C LEU A 200 12.54 11.12 6.45
N ASN A 201 13.49 11.79 7.10
CA ASN A 201 14.71 12.31 6.48
C ASN A 201 15.78 11.20 6.47
N ARG A 202 15.76 10.36 5.43
CA ARG A 202 16.59 9.15 5.34
C ARG A 202 18.08 9.48 5.35
N SER A 203 18.80 8.82 6.24
CA SER A 203 20.26 8.89 6.37
C SER A 203 20.88 7.49 6.35
N LYS A 204 22.21 7.41 6.49
CA LYS A 204 22.95 6.13 6.45
C LYS A 204 22.65 5.23 7.65
N THR A 205 22.26 5.81 8.79
CA THR A 205 22.00 5.07 10.02
C THR A 205 20.59 5.36 10.54
N PRO A 206 19.98 4.42 11.28
CA PRO A 206 18.70 4.66 11.95
C PRO A 206 18.78 5.84 12.92
N ALA A 207 19.87 5.98 13.69
CA ALA A 207 20.08 7.10 14.60
C ALA A 207 20.06 8.46 13.88
N ALA A 208 20.82 8.61 12.81
CA ALA A 208 20.82 9.85 12.03
C ALA A 208 19.45 10.14 11.38
N THR A 209 18.76 9.09 10.93
CA THR A 209 17.42 9.20 10.34
C THR A 209 16.39 9.69 11.35
N ILE A 210 16.38 9.11 12.55
CA ILE A 210 15.47 9.51 13.64
C ILE A 210 15.81 10.91 14.14
N TYR A 211 17.10 11.20 14.36
CA TYR A 211 17.58 12.53 14.77
C TYR A 211 17.06 13.63 13.84
N GLY A 212 17.20 13.41 12.52
CA GLY A 212 16.72 14.35 11.49
C GLY A 212 15.21 14.41 11.26
N SER A 213 14.42 13.52 11.89
CA SER A 213 12.96 13.41 11.67
C SER A 213 12.11 13.63 12.92
N THR A 214 12.73 14.06 14.02
CA THR A 214 12.16 14.10 15.37
C THR A 214 10.74 14.69 15.46
N GLU A 215 10.54 15.89 14.92
CA GLU A 215 9.24 16.56 15.00
C GLU A 215 8.15 15.77 14.25
N ALA A 216 8.49 15.25 13.07
CA ALA A 216 7.56 14.52 12.22
C ALA A 216 7.13 13.17 12.83
N LEU A 217 7.99 12.52 13.62
CA LEU A 217 7.67 11.24 14.28
C LEU A 217 6.46 11.34 15.22
N SER A 218 6.25 12.50 15.85
CA SER A 218 5.10 12.73 16.74
C SER A 218 3.75 12.70 16.01
N THR A 219 3.76 12.82 14.69
CA THR A 219 2.56 12.81 13.85
C THR A 219 2.13 11.40 13.44
N VAL A 220 3.02 10.41 13.57
CA VAL A 220 2.77 9.03 13.15
C VAL A 220 2.01 8.27 14.25
N PRO A 221 0.81 7.71 13.97
CA PRO A 221 0.07 6.91 14.96
C PRO A 221 0.90 5.73 15.48
N PHE A 222 0.70 5.38 16.75
CA PHE A 222 1.46 4.38 17.52
C PHE A 222 2.93 4.75 17.75
N VAL A 223 3.66 5.19 16.73
CA VAL A 223 5.06 5.66 16.84
C VAL A 223 5.19 6.89 17.74
N ARG A 224 4.19 7.79 17.74
CA ARG A 224 4.20 8.99 18.61
C ARG A 224 4.43 8.69 20.10
N ASN A 225 4.03 7.52 20.59
CA ASN A 225 4.23 7.12 21.98
C ASN A 225 5.69 6.78 22.28
N TYR A 226 6.48 6.48 21.26
CA TYR A 226 7.89 6.13 21.32
C TYR A 226 8.80 7.27 20.83
N ALA A 227 8.25 8.31 20.20
CA ALA A 227 9.01 9.36 19.53
C ALA A 227 10.00 10.07 20.45
N GLY A 228 9.61 10.39 21.70
CA GLY A 228 10.49 11.02 22.67
C GLY A 228 11.68 10.14 23.02
N THR A 229 11.44 8.87 23.33
CA THR A 229 12.50 7.90 23.65
C THR A 229 13.40 7.61 22.46
N ALA A 230 12.82 7.43 21.27
CA ALA A 230 13.56 7.25 20.03
C ALA A 230 14.46 8.45 19.74
N HIS A 231 13.96 9.67 19.97
CA HIS A 231 14.77 10.87 19.84
C HIS A 231 15.96 10.87 20.81
N LEU A 232 15.74 10.62 22.09
CA LEU A 232 16.84 10.61 23.09
C LEU A 232 17.92 9.58 22.75
N VAL A 233 17.52 8.34 22.44
CA VAL A 233 18.46 7.29 22.01
C VAL A 233 19.19 7.70 20.72
N ALA A 234 18.48 8.29 19.75
CA ALA A 234 19.08 8.74 18.51
C ALA A 234 20.08 9.89 18.73
N VAL A 235 19.77 10.84 19.62
CA VAL A 235 20.68 11.94 19.99
C VAL A 235 21.97 11.39 20.58
N GLU A 236 21.88 10.47 21.54
CA GLU A 236 23.05 9.85 22.15
C GLU A 236 23.89 9.10 21.11
N LEU A 237 23.26 8.23 20.31
CA LEU A 237 24.01 7.43 19.33
C LEU A 237 24.57 8.26 18.17
N PHE A 238 23.90 9.34 17.78
CA PHE A 238 24.33 10.20 16.68
C PHE A 238 25.40 11.20 17.12
N LEU A 239 25.20 11.93 18.22
CA LEU A 239 26.15 12.94 18.68
C LEU A 239 27.46 12.31 19.17
N PHE A 240 27.39 11.11 19.77
CA PHE A 240 28.57 10.40 20.24
C PHE A 240 29.14 9.41 19.22
N GLU A 241 28.73 9.44 17.95
CA GLU A 241 29.25 8.54 16.90
C GLU A 241 30.79 8.45 16.85
N PRO A 242 31.56 9.55 16.99
CA PRO A 242 33.02 9.46 17.05
C PRO A 242 33.53 8.62 18.23
N GLY A 243 32.94 8.80 19.41
CA GLY A 243 33.28 8.01 20.60
C GLY A 243 32.88 6.54 20.44
N LEU A 244 31.71 6.28 19.84
CA LEU A 244 31.25 4.92 19.57
C LEU A 244 32.22 4.16 18.65
N ASP A 245 32.71 4.79 17.60
CA ASP A 245 33.69 4.15 16.71
C ASP A 245 35.00 3.86 17.44
N ALA A 246 35.47 4.76 18.31
CA ALA A 246 36.68 4.56 19.11
C ALA A 246 36.54 3.42 20.12
N ILE A 247 35.40 3.34 20.82
CA ILE A 247 35.09 2.25 21.76
C ILE A 247 34.96 0.91 21.02
N SER A 248 34.29 0.90 19.88
CA SER A 248 34.18 -0.29 19.04
C SER A 248 35.55 -0.74 18.53
N LEU A 249 36.40 0.19 18.09
CA LEU A 249 37.76 -0.14 17.67
C LEU A 249 38.55 -0.77 18.82
N ARG A 250 38.57 -0.13 19.99
CA ARG A 250 39.31 -0.65 21.16
C ARG A 250 38.82 -2.02 21.61
N GLY A 251 37.50 -2.19 21.70
CA GLY A 251 36.90 -3.48 22.07
C GLY A 251 37.24 -4.59 21.09
N LEU A 252 37.20 -4.31 19.78
CA LEU A 252 37.54 -5.27 18.74
C LEU A 252 39.05 -5.58 18.70
N GLU A 253 39.91 -4.59 18.93
CA GLU A 253 41.36 -4.80 19.05
C GLU A 253 41.69 -5.72 20.24
N ALA A 254 41.12 -5.46 21.42
CA ALA A 254 41.28 -6.31 22.59
C ALA A 254 40.78 -7.73 22.32
N THR A 255 39.60 -7.86 21.70
CA THR A 255 39.02 -9.15 21.30
C THR A 255 39.94 -9.92 20.36
N ASN A 256 40.53 -9.27 19.37
CA ASN A 256 41.44 -9.92 18.42
C ASN A 256 42.77 -10.33 19.08
N ARG A 257 43.26 -9.59 20.08
CA ARG A 257 44.48 -10.00 20.83
C ARG A 257 44.22 -11.21 21.72
N LEU A 258 43.07 -11.23 22.42
CA LEU A 258 42.68 -12.35 23.26
C LEU A 258 42.32 -13.60 22.44
N MET A 259 41.70 -13.40 21.28
CA MET A 259 41.21 -14.46 20.40
C MET A 259 41.58 -14.15 18.93
N PRO A 260 42.85 -14.40 18.53
CA PRO A 260 43.32 -14.10 17.18
C PRO A 260 42.49 -14.79 16.09
N GLY A 261 42.09 -14.01 15.08
CA GLY A 261 41.36 -14.50 13.91
C GLY A 261 39.84 -14.51 14.04
N VAL A 262 39.29 -14.11 15.21
CA VAL A 262 37.84 -13.93 15.38
C VAL A 262 37.34 -12.67 14.66
N VAL A 263 38.12 -11.59 14.70
CA VAL A 263 37.80 -10.33 14.03
C VAL A 263 38.52 -10.30 12.68
N LYS A 264 37.80 -9.92 11.61
CA LYS A 264 38.42 -9.78 10.29
C LYS A 264 39.34 -8.56 10.26
N GLU A 265 40.59 -8.77 9.84
CA GLU A 265 41.62 -7.72 9.82
C GLU A 265 41.29 -6.55 8.89
N ASP A 266 40.63 -6.80 7.77
CA ASP A 266 40.19 -5.77 6.82
C ASP A 266 39.15 -4.83 7.43
N ALA A 267 38.16 -5.38 8.15
CA ALA A 267 37.16 -4.61 8.87
C ALA A 267 37.78 -3.78 10.00
N LEU A 268 38.74 -4.36 10.73
CA LEU A 268 39.45 -3.68 11.81
C LEU A 268 40.32 -2.53 11.26
N ALA A 269 41.01 -2.75 10.15
CA ALA A 269 41.80 -1.74 9.47
C ALA A 269 40.94 -0.57 8.96
N ALA A 270 39.78 -0.86 8.36
CA ALA A 270 38.85 0.17 7.90
C ALA A 270 38.30 1.01 9.06
N LEU A 271 37.96 0.38 10.19
CA LEU A 271 37.51 1.11 11.38
C LEU A 271 38.63 1.97 11.98
N ARG A 272 39.86 1.45 12.03
CA ARG A 272 41.05 2.21 12.47
C ARG A 272 41.28 3.43 11.59
N GLU A 273 41.18 3.28 10.28
CA GLU A 273 41.28 4.39 9.34
C GLU A 273 40.19 5.44 9.58
N LYS A 274 38.94 5.01 9.76
CA LYS A 274 37.79 5.90 10.06
C LYS A 274 38.03 6.73 11.32
N VAL A 275 38.48 6.10 12.41
CA VAL A 275 38.79 6.79 13.67
C VAL A 275 39.94 7.78 13.49
N ASN A 276 41.07 7.34 12.92
CA ASN A 276 42.24 8.20 12.68
C ASN A 276 41.93 9.38 11.73
N ALA A 277 41.07 9.20 10.74
CA ALA A 277 40.64 10.27 9.85
C ALA A 277 39.87 11.36 10.60
N ARG A 278 39.01 10.98 11.56
CA ARG A 278 38.25 11.92 12.40
C ARG A 278 39.15 12.70 13.36
N GLU A 279 40.07 12.01 14.05
CA GLU A 279 41.02 12.67 14.94
C GLU A 279 41.86 13.72 14.21
N ARG A 280 42.32 13.41 12.99
CA ARG A 280 43.04 14.36 12.13
C ARG A 280 42.18 15.55 11.71
N SER A 281 40.87 15.37 11.55
CA SER A 281 39.95 16.47 11.22
C SER A 281 39.65 17.37 12.42
N SER A 282 39.61 16.82 13.63
CA SER A 282 39.36 17.58 14.87
C SER A 282 40.58 18.36 15.36
N ALA A 283 41.79 18.00 14.91
CA ALA A 283 43.04 18.67 15.26
C ALA A 283 43.36 19.90 14.37
N LYS A 284 42.54 20.18 13.36
CA LYS A 284 42.67 21.33 12.47
C LYS A 284 41.67 22.42 12.83
#